data_AF-A0A9D2X3L9-F1
#
_entry.id   AF-A0A9D2X3L9-F1
#
_cell.length_a   1.000
_cell.length_b   1.000
_cell.length_c   1.000
_cell.angle_alpha   90.00
_cell.angle_beta   90.00
_cell.angle_gamma   90.00
#
_symmetry.space_group_name_H-M   'P 1'
#
loop_
_entity.id
_entity.type
_entity.pdbx_description
1 polymer ?
#
loop_
_entity_poly.entity_id
_entity_poly.type
_entity_poly.pdbx_seq_one_letter_code
_entity_poly.pdbx_strand_id
1 'polypeptide(L)'
;MTVKKAIKMIDWWINQKKDAMKQLGIDMKYHSNSKSSDITQTIFEIESTAISNLERIKDELNPKCKHPKKMRDLTSDGQRYCMNCNTDL
;
A
#
# COMPACT_ATOMS: atom_id res chain seq x y z
N MET A 1 3.35 14.93 -8.20
CA MET A 1 3.86 15.10 -6.81
C MET A 1 3.03 14.45 -5.68
N THR A 2 1.71 14.64 -5.55
CA THR A 2 0.93 14.20 -4.36
C THR A 2 0.59 12.70 -4.38
N VAL A 3 0.19 12.17 -5.55
CA VAL A 3 -0.17 10.75 -5.73
C VAL A 3 1.03 9.83 -5.47
N LYS A 4 2.22 10.20 -5.95
CA LYS A 4 3.47 9.46 -5.70
C LYS A 4 3.83 9.40 -4.21
N LYS A 5 3.60 10.49 -3.47
CA LYS A 5 3.79 10.50 -2.01
C LYS A 5 2.76 9.61 -1.30
N ALA A 6 1.49 9.67 -1.73
CA ALA A 6 0.43 8.81 -1.20
C ALA A 6 0.73 7.31 -1.43
N ILE A 7 1.13 6.93 -2.64
CA ILE A 7 1.55 5.55 -2.97
C ILE A 7 2.71 5.11 -2.07
N LYS A 8 3.73 5.95 -1.89
CA LYS A 8 4.85 5.65 -0.98
C LYS A 8 4.42 5.47 0.48
N MET A 9 3.47 6.26 0.96
CA MET A 9 2.92 6.10 2.32
C MET A 9 2.16 4.78 2.46
N ILE A 10 1.36 4.42 1.46
CA ILE A 10 0.65 3.14 1.44
C ILE A 10 1.62 1.97 1.39
N ASP A 11 2.66 2.04 0.55
CA ASP A 11 3.72 1.02 0.49
C ASP A 11 4.41 0.85 1.84
N TRP A 12 4.72 1.96 2.52
CA TRP A 12 5.31 1.92 3.85
C TRP A 12 4.38 1.24 4.87
N TRP A 13 3.07 1.56 4.87
CA TRP A 13 2.09 0.91 5.74
C TRP A 13 1.90 -0.58 5.45
N ILE A 14 1.85 -0.97 4.17
CA ILE A 14 1.76 -2.38 3.77
C ILE A 14 2.96 -3.15 4.31
N ASN A 15 4.18 -2.61 4.16
CA ASN A 15 5.39 -3.27 4.63
C ASN A 15 5.41 -3.40 6.16
N GLN A 16 5.06 -2.34 6.89
CA GLN A 16 4.95 -2.39 8.35
C GLN A 16 3.97 -3.46 8.83
N LYS A 17 2.79 -3.56 8.20
CA LYS A 17 1.79 -4.58 8.54
C LYS A 17 2.27 -5.99 8.20
N LYS A 18 2.92 -6.19 7.05
CA LYS A 18 3.51 -7.48 6.67
C LYS A 18 4.58 -7.93 7.67
N ASP A 19 5.41 -7.02 8.17
CA ASP A 19 6.44 -7.34 9.15
C ASP A 19 5.83 -7.66 10.53
N ALA A 20 4.82 -6.90 10.97
CA ALA A 20 4.06 -7.22 12.18
C ALA A 20 3.37 -8.60 12.08
N MET A 21 2.81 -8.94 10.92
CA MET A 21 2.20 -10.26 10.68
C MET A 21 3.20 -11.41 10.71
N LYS A 22 4.44 -11.21 10.24
CA LYS A 22 5.49 -12.24 10.36
C LYS A 22 5.77 -12.54 11.83
N GLN A 23 5.86 -11.52 12.67
CA GLN A 23 6.08 -11.68 14.11
C GLN A 23 4.90 -12.40 14.78
N LEU A 24 3.67 -11.97 14.48
CA LEU A 24 2.45 -12.63 14.95
C LEU A 24 2.38 -14.11 14.53
N GLY A 25 2.77 -14.44 13.30
CA GLY A 25 2.81 -15.82 12.82
C GLY A 25 3.82 -16.70 13.56
N ILE A 26 4.96 -16.12 13.97
CA ILE A 26 5.94 -16.80 14.84
C ILE A 26 5.30 -17.07 16.20
N ASP A 27 4.68 -16.08 16.82
CA ASP A 27 4.05 -16.19 18.14
C ASP A 27 2.89 -17.21 18.15
N MET A 28 2.06 -17.24 17.10
CA MET A 28 1.01 -18.25 16.92
C MET A 28 1.56 -19.67 16.90
N LYS A 29 2.71 -19.89 16.25
CA LYS A 29 3.34 -21.21 16.17
C LYS A 29 3.84 -21.69 17.54
N TYR A 30 4.30 -20.78 18.40
CA TYR A 30 4.73 -21.11 19.76
C TYR A 30 3.58 -21.32 20.74
N HIS A 31 2.42 -20.70 20.50
CA HIS A 31 1.28 -20.70 21.44
C HIS A 31 0.05 -21.47 20.92
N SER A 32 0.22 -22.39 19.98
CA SER A 32 -0.86 -23.05 19.22
C SER A 32 -1.92 -23.80 20.03
N ASN A 33 -1.66 -24.15 21.29
CA ASN A 33 -2.60 -24.89 22.18
C ASN A 33 -3.19 -24.03 23.32
N SER A 34 -3.13 -22.70 23.21
CA SER A 34 -3.61 -21.77 24.24
C SER A 34 -4.86 -21.04 23.78
N LYS A 35 -5.74 -20.63 24.71
CA LYS A 35 -6.91 -19.76 24.40
C LYS A 35 -6.54 -18.45 23.68
N SER A 36 -5.28 -18.02 23.76
CA SER A 36 -4.76 -16.89 23.01
C SER A 36 -4.57 -17.17 21.52
N SER A 37 -4.60 -18.43 21.06
CA SER A 37 -4.54 -18.78 19.63
C SER A 37 -5.70 -18.18 18.86
N ASP A 38 -6.92 -18.21 19.41
CA ASP A 38 -8.13 -17.75 18.72
C ASP A 38 -8.14 -16.22 18.55
N ILE A 39 -7.71 -15.50 19.59
CA ILE A 39 -7.55 -14.04 19.54
C ILE A 39 -6.45 -13.68 18.54
N THR A 40 -5.33 -14.40 18.56
CA THR A 40 -4.21 -14.13 17.65
C THR A 40 -4.59 -14.43 16.20
N GLN A 41 -5.36 -15.50 15.96
CA GLN A 41 -5.90 -15.82 14.64
C GLN A 41 -6.85 -14.73 14.14
N THR A 42 -7.75 -14.24 15.00
CA THR A 42 -8.65 -13.13 14.66
C THR A 42 -7.87 -11.87 14.27
N ILE A 43 -6.81 -11.53 15.02
CA ILE A 43 -5.92 -10.41 14.69
C ILE A 43 -5.24 -10.62 13.34
N PHE A 44 -4.74 -11.84 13.09
CA PHE A 44 -4.09 -12.19 11.82
C PHE A 44 -5.02 -12.04 10.62
N GLU A 45 -6.28 -12.46 10.73
CA GLU A 45 -7.29 -12.33 9.69
C GLU A 45 -7.69 -10.87 9.42
N ILE A 46 -7.84 -10.06 10.48
CA ILE A 46 -8.11 -8.62 10.37
C ILE A 46 -6.95 -7.91 9.66
N GLU A 47 -5.71 -8.20 10.06
CA GLU A 47 -4.52 -7.60 9.46
C GLU A 47 -4.33 -8.03 7.99
N SER A 48 -4.60 -9.30 7.68
CA SER A 48 -4.61 -9.80 6.29
C SER A 48 -5.61 -9.03 5.42
N THR A 49 -6.82 -8.81 5.96
CA THR A 49 -7.87 -8.04 5.28
C THR A 49 -7.45 -6.58 5.10
N ALA A 50 -6.84 -5.97 6.10
CA ALA A 50 -6.33 -4.60 6.03
C ALA A 50 -5.25 -4.44 4.95
N ILE A 51 -4.30 -5.39 4.88
CA ILE A 51 -3.28 -5.40 3.82
C ILE A 51 -3.93 -5.52 2.44
N SER A 52 -4.88 -6.44 2.25
CA SER A 52 -5.57 -6.59 0.97
C SER A 52 -6.31 -5.31 0.55
N ASN A 53 -6.95 -4.63 1.49
CA ASN A 53 -7.61 -3.34 1.23
C ASN A 53 -6.60 -2.26 0.84
N LEU A 54 -5.45 -2.17 1.52
CA LEU A 54 -4.40 -1.22 1.17
C LEU A 54 -3.80 -1.48 -0.21
N GLU A 55 -3.60 -2.74 -0.58
CA GLU A 55 -3.14 -3.13 -1.92
C GLU A 55 -4.16 -2.70 -2.99
N ARG A 56 -5.47 -2.91 -2.76
CA ARG A 56 -6.52 -2.44 -3.67
C ARG A 56 -6.55 -0.91 -3.80
N ILE A 57 -6.45 -0.18 -2.69
CA ILE A 57 -6.39 1.29 -2.71
C ILE A 57 -5.18 1.76 -3.51
N LYS A 58 -4.02 1.12 -3.34
CA LYS A 58 -2.82 1.43 -4.11
C LYS A 58 -3.04 1.23 -5.60
N ASP A 59 -3.70 0.15 -6.00
CA ASP A 59 -3.99 -0.14 -7.40
C ASP A 59 -4.92 0.90 -8.04
N GLU A 60 -5.93 1.36 -7.30
CA GLU A 60 -6.82 2.46 -7.73
C GLU A 60 -6.08 3.80 -7.83
N LEU A 61 -5.11 4.04 -6.95
CA LEU A 61 -4.26 5.23 -6.96
C LEU A 61 -3.15 5.17 -8.00
N ASN A 62 -2.87 4.00 -8.61
CA ASN A 62 -1.87 3.87 -9.64
C ASN A 62 -2.50 4.06 -11.03
N PRO A 63 -2.41 5.27 -11.61
CA PRO A 63 -3.11 5.56 -12.84
C PRO A 63 -2.52 4.72 -13.99
N LYS A 64 -3.35 3.88 -14.62
CA LYS A 64 -3.03 3.20 -15.90
C LYS A 64 -3.05 4.19 -17.07
N CYS A 65 -2.24 5.25 -16.98
CA CYS A 65 -2.16 6.30 -17.99
C CYS A 65 -1.11 5.93 -19.06
N LYS A 66 -1.43 6.17 -20.33
CA LYS A 66 -0.50 6.03 -21.47
C LYS A 66 0.37 7.27 -21.72
N HIS A 67 0.17 8.32 -20.92
CA HIS A 67 0.86 9.62 -20.99
C HIS A 67 0.93 10.21 -22.42
N PRO A 68 -0.22 10.40 -23.11
CA PRO A 68 -0.23 10.95 -24.46
C PRO A 68 0.41 12.34 -24.48
N LYS A 69 1.16 12.67 -25.54
CA LYS A 69 1.93 13.93 -25.64
C LYS A 69 1.12 15.19 -25.33
N LYS A 70 -0.16 15.22 -25.72
CA LYS A 70 -1.10 16.33 -25.48
C LYS A 70 -1.51 16.53 -24.01
N MET A 71 -1.29 15.54 -23.14
CA MET A 71 -1.59 15.62 -21.71
C MET A 71 -0.33 15.85 -20.88
N ARG A 72 0.80 16.21 -21.51
CA ARG A 72 2.05 16.50 -20.81
C ARG A 72 2.17 18.00 -20.63
N ASP A 73 2.58 18.43 -19.45
CA ASP A 73 2.77 19.83 -19.11
C ASP A 73 4.00 19.99 -18.20
N LEU A 74 4.38 21.23 -17.89
CA LEU A 74 5.53 21.57 -17.06
C LEU A 74 5.07 22.17 -15.72
N THR A 75 5.72 21.79 -14.63
CA THR A 75 5.60 22.53 -13.37
C THR A 75 6.29 23.90 -13.49
N SER A 76 6.05 24.79 -12.51
CA SER A 76 6.76 26.07 -12.37
C SER A 76 8.29 25.94 -12.39
N ASP A 77 8.79 24.75 -12.06
CA ASP A 77 10.20 24.42 -11.88
C ASP A 77 10.76 23.67 -13.10
N GLY A 78 9.96 23.52 -14.16
CA GLY A 78 10.36 22.90 -15.42
C GLY A 78 10.30 21.36 -15.44
N GLN A 79 9.80 20.71 -14.39
CA GLN A 79 9.60 19.26 -14.38
C GLN A 79 8.39 18.88 -15.24
N ARG A 80 8.55 17.93 -16.16
CA ARG A 80 7.43 17.41 -16.94
C ARG A 80 6.53 16.53 -16.08
N TYR A 81 5.23 16.68 -16.24
CA TYR A 81 4.22 15.84 -15.63
C TYR A 81 3.07 15.59 -16.60
N CYS A 82 2.26 14.58 -16.32
CA CYS A 82 1.06 14.28 -17.08
C CYS A 82 -0.16 14.84 -16.36
N MET A 83 -0.87 15.77 -16.97
CA MET A 83 -2.11 16.36 -16.43
C MET A 83 -3.25 15.35 -16.26
N ASN A 84 -3.22 14.24 -17.01
CA ASN A 84 -4.28 13.22 -16.90
C ASN A 84 -4.17 12.37 -15.63
N CYS A 85 -2.95 12.18 -15.12
CA CYS A 85 -2.69 11.28 -14.01
C CYS A 85 -1.86 11.91 -12.90
N ASN A 86 -1.49 13.17 -13.05
CA ASN A 86 -0.70 13.97 -12.12
C ASN A 86 0.61 13.29 -11.67
N THR A 87 1.15 12.43 -12.53
CA THR A 87 2.45 11.78 -12.36
C THR A 87 3.52 12.52 -13.11
N ASP A 88 4.69 12.62 -12.50
CA ASP A 88 5.89 13.14 -13.13
C ASP A 88 6.29 12.23 -14.32
N LEU A 89 6.83 12.82 -15.39
CA LEU A 89 7.20 12.16 -16.65
C LEU A 89 8.72 12.15 -16.89
#